data_AF-A0A6C8H164-F1
#
_entry.id   AF-A0A6C8H164-F1
#
_cell.length_a   1.000
_cell.length_b   1.000
_cell.length_c   1.000
_cell.angle_alpha   90.00
_cell.angle_beta   90.00
_cell.angle_gamma   90.00
#
_symmetry.space_group_name_H-M   'P 1'
#
loop_
_entity.id
_entity.type
_entity.pdbx_description
1 polymer ?
#
loop_
_entity_poly.entity_id
_entity_poly.type
_entity_poly.pdbx_seq_one_letter_code
_entity_poly.pdbx_strand_id
1 'polypeptide(L)'
;MHIALYLTFLALPLLGVAMMASGGKSWSFFGFTVPVFLTPDSALKSDIKRIHEMLANIGYFLIAMHAAAALFHHYIQKDDTFSRMLPGKS
;
A
#
# COMPACT_ATOMS: atom_id res chain seq x y z
N MET A 1 -9.35 -6.71 9.76
CA MET A 1 -9.12 -6.31 8.36
C MET A 1 -8.66 -4.87 8.23
N HIS A 2 -9.42 -3.86 8.66
CA HIS A 2 -9.06 -2.44 8.47
C HIS A 2 -7.66 -2.06 8.96
N ILE A 3 -7.26 -2.46 10.18
CA ILE A 3 -5.90 -2.17 10.70
C ILE A 3 -4.81 -2.76 9.79
N ALA A 4 -5.00 -3.99 9.29
CA ALA A 4 -4.05 -4.62 8.38
C ALA A 4 -3.95 -3.87 7.05
N LEU A 5 -5.08 -3.37 6.51
CA LEU A 5 -5.08 -2.50 5.34
C LEU A 5 -4.35 -1.18 5.63
N TYR A 6 -4.66 -0.50 6.74
CA TYR A 6 -3.99 0.76 7.10
C TYR A 6 -2.47 0.60 7.22
N LEU A 7 -2.01 -0.43 7.92
CA LEU A 7 -0.58 -0.71 8.06
C LEU A 7 0.07 -1.02 6.70
N THR A 8 -0.58 -1.85 5.88
CA THR A 8 -0.04 -2.22 4.55
C THR A 8 0.05 -1.00 3.63
N PHE A 9 -1.01 -0.21 3.54
CA PHE A 9 -1.07 0.97 2.68
C PHE A 9 -0.20 2.12 3.17
N LEU A 10 0.17 2.17 4.44
CA LEU A 10 1.15 3.12 4.95
C LEU A 10 2.59 2.61 4.76
N ALA A 11 2.84 1.32 4.99
CA ALA A 11 4.18 0.74 4.89
C ALA A 11 4.69 0.68 3.44
N LEU A 12 3.83 0.35 2.47
CA LEU A 12 4.21 0.27 1.05
C LEU A 12 4.84 1.58 0.51
N PRO A 13 4.21 2.77 0.62
CA PRO A 13 4.82 4.00 0.14
C PRO A 13 6.10 4.36 0.91
N LEU A 14 6.17 4.10 2.22
CA LEU A 14 7.39 4.33 3.00
C LEU A 14 8.55 3.46 2.50
N LEU A 15 8.29 2.17 2.24
CA LEU A 15 9.27 1.26 1.64
C LEU A 15 9.65 1.69 0.22
N GLY A 16 8.71 2.20 -0.56
CA GLY A 16 8.97 2.75 -1.89
C GLY A 16 9.94 3.93 -1.84
N VAL A 17 9.71 4.90 -0.95
CA VAL A 17 10.62 6.03 -0.72
C VAL A 17 11.99 5.54 -0.24
N ALA A 18 12.04 4.59 0.70
CA ALA A 18 13.31 4.02 1.20
C ALA A 18 14.11 3.29 0.09
N MET A 19 13.42 2.60 -0.83
CA MET A 19 14.04 1.94 -1.99
C MET A 19 14.61 2.94 -2.98
N MET A 20 13.89 4.05 -3.23
CA MET A 20 14.38 5.12 -4.08
C MET A 20 15.63 5.76 -3.44
N ALA A 21 15.56 6.02 -2.13
CA ALA A 21 16.63 6.64 -1.35
C ALA A 21 17.93 5.85 -1.29
N SER A 22 17.86 4.53 -1.19
CA SER A 22 19.02 3.63 -1.29
C SER A 22 19.54 3.46 -2.72
N GLY A 23 18.83 4.00 -3.73
CA GLY A 23 19.11 3.81 -5.15
C GLY A 23 20.19 4.71 -5.77
N GLY A 24 20.65 5.74 -5.06
CA GLY A 24 21.77 6.57 -5.50
C GLY A 24 21.52 7.45 -6.73
N LYS A 25 20.26 7.67 -7.08
CA LYS A 25 19.85 8.49 -8.23
C LYS A 25 18.85 9.53 -7.76
N SER A 26 18.88 10.73 -8.33
CA SER A 26 17.81 11.68 -8.12
C SER A 26 16.50 11.15 -8.69
N TRP A 27 15.37 11.46 -8.06
CA TRP A 27 14.03 11.12 -8.55
C TRP A 27 13.08 12.31 -8.42
N SER A 28 11.94 12.24 -9.11
CA SER A 28 10.89 13.25 -9.00
C SER A 28 9.84 12.83 -7.97
N PHE A 29 9.46 13.75 -7.08
CA PHE A 29 8.37 13.57 -6.13
C PHE A 29 7.45 14.79 -6.22
N PHE A 30 6.22 14.58 -6.71
CA PHE A 30 5.24 15.65 -6.96
C PHE A 30 5.78 16.83 -7.79
N GLY A 31 6.63 16.53 -8.78
CA GLY A 31 7.23 17.55 -9.67
C GLY A 31 8.52 18.18 -9.10
N PHE A 32 8.89 17.90 -7.86
CA PHE A 32 10.15 18.33 -7.28
C PHE A 32 11.24 17.29 -7.50
N THR A 33 12.41 17.73 -7.95
CA THR A 33 13.60 16.88 -7.99
C THR A 33 14.12 16.66 -6.58
N VAL A 34 14.08 15.42 -6.13
CA VAL A 34 14.71 14.97 -4.90
C VAL A 34 16.17 14.63 -5.23
N PRO A 35 17.15 15.37 -4.65
CA PRO A 35 18.57 15.10 -4.88
C PRO A 35 18.98 13.79 -4.21
N VAL A 36 20.18 13.30 -4.53
CA VAL A 36 20.75 12.17 -3.78
C VAL A 36 21.16 12.66 -2.39
N PHE A 37 20.57 12.07 -1.34
CA PHE A 37 20.84 12.44 0.06
C PHE A 37 21.28 11.25 0.94
N LEU A 38 21.37 10.06 0.36
CA LEU A 38 21.81 8.82 1.01
C LEU A 38 22.91 8.18 0.18
N THR A 39 23.89 7.59 0.85
CA THR A 39 24.91 6.76 0.20
C THR A 39 24.22 5.55 -0.44
N PRO A 40 24.48 5.25 -1.72
CA PRO A 40 23.84 4.11 -2.38
C PRO A 40 24.26 2.79 -1.72
N ASP A 41 23.29 1.92 -1.46
CA ASP A 41 23.51 0.57 -0.95
C ASP A 41 22.60 -0.40 -1.72
N SER A 42 23.22 -1.20 -2.60
CA SER A 42 22.51 -2.13 -3.47
C SER A 42 21.93 -3.32 -2.72
N ALA A 43 22.57 -3.76 -1.63
CA ALA A 43 22.09 -4.86 -0.81
C ALA A 43 20.84 -4.42 -0.03
N LEU A 44 20.93 -3.27 0.64
CA LEU A 44 19.79 -2.67 1.34
C LEU A 44 18.61 -2.40 0.40
N LYS A 45 18.88 -1.84 -0.79
CA LYS A 45 17.84 -1.61 -1.79
C LYS A 45 17.15 -2.90 -2.21
N SER A 46 17.91 -3.96 -2.42
CA SER A 46 17.39 -5.29 -2.81
C SER A 46 16.49 -5.88 -1.72
N ASP A 47 16.90 -5.78 -0.45
CA ASP A 47 16.09 -6.24 0.67
C ASP A 47 14.80 -5.44 0.84
N ILE A 48 14.86 -4.11 0.77
CA ILE A 48 13.68 -3.25 0.80
C ILE A 48 12.73 -3.60 -0.35
N LYS A 49 13.27 -3.83 -1.55
CA LYS A 49 12.47 -4.25 -2.72
C LYS A 49 11.76 -5.58 -2.48
N ARG A 50 12.47 -6.59 -1.98
CA ARG A 50 11.90 -7.90 -1.66
C ARG A 50 10.76 -7.78 -0.64
N ILE A 51 10.95 -6.99 0.41
CA ILE A 51 9.93 -6.76 1.44
C ILE A 51 8.73 -6.00 0.85
N HIS A 52 8.98 -4.97 0.04
CA HIS A 52 7.94 -4.19 -0.62
C HIS A 52 7.09 -5.04 -1.58
N GLU A 53 7.71 -5.87 -2.41
CA GLU A 53 7.02 -6.78 -3.33
C GLU A 53 6.19 -7.83 -2.59
N MET A 54 6.76 -8.44 -1.54
CA MET A 54 6.02 -9.37 -0.69
C MET A 54 4.79 -8.70 -0.05
N LEU A 55 4.98 -7.50 0.52
CA LEU A 55 3.90 -6.76 1.17
C LEU A 55 2.84 -6.29 0.17
N ALA A 56 3.23 -5.97 -1.07
CA ALA A 56 2.30 -5.62 -2.14
C ALA A 56 1.42 -6.82 -2.53
N ASN A 57 2.00 -8.02 -2.62
CA ASN A 57 1.25 -9.25 -2.87
C ASN A 57 0.27 -9.58 -1.74
N ILE A 58 0.69 -9.42 -0.47
CA ILE A 58 -0.21 -9.53 0.68
C ILE A 58 -1.32 -8.48 0.59
N GLY A 59 -0.99 -7.25 0.18
CA GLY A 59 -1.94 -6.16 -0.04
C GLY A 59 -3.04 -6.53 -1.04
N TYR A 60 -2.69 -7.10 -2.19
CA TYR A 60 -3.68 -7.58 -3.17
C TYR A 60 -4.66 -8.58 -2.55
N PHE A 61 -4.15 -9.55 -1.79
CA PHE A 61 -4.98 -10.54 -1.11
C PHE A 61 -5.90 -9.89 -0.06
N LEU A 62 -5.40 -8.96 0.74
CA LEU A 62 -6.20 -8.24 1.73
C LEU A 62 -7.31 -7.41 1.10
N ILE A 63 -7.02 -6.71 0.00
CA ILE A 63 -8.02 -5.92 -0.76
C ILE A 63 -9.10 -6.86 -1.30
N ALA A 64 -8.70 -7.96 -1.94
CA ALA A 64 -9.64 -8.93 -2.50
C ALA A 64 -10.56 -9.51 -1.41
N MET A 65 -10.00 -9.93 -0.27
CA MET A 65 -10.80 -10.40 0.86
C MET A 65 -11.72 -9.33 1.44
N HIS A 66 -11.25 -8.09 1.57
CA HIS A 66 -12.06 -6.99 2.09
C HIS A 66 -13.24 -6.68 1.16
N ALA A 67 -13.00 -6.58 -0.15
CA ALA A 67 -14.05 -6.38 -1.14
C ALA A 67 -15.03 -7.57 -1.17
N ALA A 68 -14.52 -8.81 -1.17
CA ALA A 68 -15.36 -10.01 -1.13
C ALA A 68 -16.24 -10.05 0.12
N ALA A 69 -15.70 -9.68 1.29
CA ALA A 69 -16.47 -9.57 2.52
C ALA A 69 -17.58 -8.51 2.39
N ALA A 70 -17.27 -7.32 1.88
CA ALA A 70 -18.27 -6.27 1.68
C ALA A 70 -19.40 -6.73 0.74
N LEU A 71 -19.07 -7.43 -0.36
CA LEU A 71 -20.06 -8.01 -1.27
C LEU A 71 -20.86 -9.14 -0.63
N PHE A 72 -20.22 -10.00 0.18
CA PHE A 72 -20.90 -11.06 0.94
C PHE A 72 -21.92 -10.47 1.91
N HIS A 73 -21.52 -9.45 2.66
CA HIS A 73 -22.40 -8.70 3.56
C HIS A 73 -23.59 -8.08 2.80
N HIS A 74 -23.33 -7.51 1.63
CA HIS A 74 -24.38 -6.86 0.83
C HIS A 74 -25.36 -7.84 0.17
N TYR A 75 -24.87 -8.89 -0.51
CA TYR A 75 -25.71 -9.76 -1.32
C TYR A 75 -26.26 -10.98 -0.57
N ILE A 76 -25.49 -11.52 0.40
CA ILE A 76 -25.87 -12.75 1.11
C ILE A 76 -26.46 -12.41 2.47
N GLN A 77 -25.74 -11.65 3.32
CA GLN A 77 -26.27 -11.25 4.63
C GLN A 77 -27.32 -10.14 4.53
N LYS A 78 -27.32 -9.39 3.42
CA LYS A 78 -28.26 -8.29 3.15
C LYS A 78 -28.26 -7.23 4.25
N ASP A 79 -27.07 -6.91 4.77
CA ASP A 79 -26.90 -5.81 5.72
C ASP A 79 -26.38 -4.53 5.05
N ASP A 80 -26.34 -3.45 5.83
CA ASP A 80 -25.95 -2.13 5.35
C ASP A 80 -24.43 -1.88 5.35
N THR A 81 -23.59 -2.89 5.59
CA THR A 81 -22.13 -2.71 5.73
C THR A 81 -21.52 -2.04 4.50
N PHE A 82 -21.87 -2.50 3.30
CA PHE A 82 -21.41 -1.89 2.04
C PHE A 82 -22.07 -0.53 1.79
N SER A 83 -23.38 -0.41 2.05
CA SER A 83 -24.14 0.82 1.84
C SER A 83 -23.61 2.00 2.65
N ARG A 84 -23.08 1.76 3.86
CA ARG A 84 -22.46 2.78 4.73
C ARG A 84 -21.15 3.36 4.16
N MET A 85 -20.56 2.73 3.15
CA MET A 85 -19.37 3.22 2.45
C MET A 85 -19.72 4.00 1.17
N LEU A 86 -20.99 4.00 0.75
CA LEU A 86 -21.42 4.73 -0.45
C LEU A 86 -21.62 6.22 -0.16
N PRO A 87 -21.19 7.11 -1.06
CA PRO A 87 -21.46 8.54 -0.90
C PRO A 87 -22.98 8.80 -0.96
N GLY A 88 -23.50 9.58 -0.01
CA GLY A 88 -24.89 10.07 -0.02
C GLY A 88 -25.92 9.25 0.77
N LYS A 89 -25.52 8.21 1.50
CA LYS A 89 -26.38 7.54 2.49
C LYS A 89 -25.77 7.67 3.89
N SER A 90 -26.43 8.44 4.76
CA SER A 90 -26.19 8.47 6.21
C SER A 90 -27.20 7.60 6.94
#